data_AF-A0A7H1M9L1-F1
#
_entry.id   AF-A0A7H1M9L1-F1
#
_cell.length_a   1.000
_cell.length_b   1.000
_cell.length_c   1.000
_cell.angle_alpha   90.00
_cell.angle_beta   90.00
_cell.angle_gamma   90.00
#
_symmetry.space_group_name_H-M   'P 1'
#
loop_
_entity.id
_entity.type
_entity.pdbx_description
1 polymer ?
#
loop_
_entity_poly.entity_id
_entity_poly.type
_entity_poly.pdbx_seq_one_letter_code
_entity_poly.pdbx_strand_id
1 'polypeptide(L)'
;MLFGGFKKCLYPLQKFDSDTERRFAVILERDAQKWFKPAKGQFQIYYKQGADQKEYIPDFVVENGDFILMAETKARADMQSPEVQAKAEAAAAWYRQAADYAVQHGGKAWLYLLIPHDEVDEAKRLADFLRFEKKGEAVQIPCPSERLK
;
A
#
# COMPACT_ATOMS: atom_id res chain seq x y z
N MET A 1 6.19 14.36 -11.75
CA MET A 1 7.20 15.32 -11.23
C MET A 1 8.38 14.54 -10.63
N LEU A 2 9.63 14.97 -10.75
CA LEU A 2 10.83 14.25 -10.26
C LEU A 2 11.53 15.04 -9.15
N PHE A 3 11.82 14.39 -8.02
CA PHE A 3 12.45 15.03 -6.85
C PHE A 3 13.54 14.14 -6.25
N GLY A 4 14.43 14.74 -5.46
CA GLY A 4 15.47 14.06 -4.69
C GLY A 4 15.71 14.73 -3.35
N GLY A 5 16.83 14.40 -2.70
CA GLY A 5 17.17 14.96 -1.38
C GLY A 5 16.49 14.27 -0.20
N PHE A 6 15.78 13.16 -0.46
CA PHE A 6 15.23 12.29 0.57
C PHE A 6 16.37 11.54 1.28
N LYS A 7 16.35 11.55 2.61
CA LYS A 7 17.28 10.81 3.47
C LYS A 7 16.73 9.45 3.87
N LYS A 8 15.40 9.30 3.90
CA LYS A 8 14.71 8.06 4.32
C LYS A 8 14.08 7.29 3.16
N CYS A 9 13.99 7.90 1.97
CA CYS A 9 13.63 7.15 0.77
C CYS A 9 14.75 6.15 0.43
N LEU A 10 14.38 4.92 0.05
CA LEU A 10 15.35 3.91 -0.39
C LEU A 10 15.94 4.21 -1.78
N TYR A 11 15.42 5.21 -2.49
CA TYR A 11 15.91 5.66 -3.78
C TYR A 11 16.31 7.14 -3.74
N PRO A 12 17.41 7.53 -4.42
CA PRO A 12 17.92 8.90 -4.39
C PRO A 12 17.01 9.90 -5.14
N LEU A 13 16.26 9.41 -6.13
CA LEU A 13 15.31 10.17 -6.93
C LEU A 13 13.97 9.44 -6.97
N GLN A 14 12.88 10.19 -6.84
CA GLN A 14 11.53 9.65 -6.93
C GLN A 14 10.66 10.47 -7.88
N LYS A 15 9.97 9.76 -8.77
CA LYS A 15 8.88 10.32 -9.58
C LYS A 15 7.56 10.13 -8.86
N PHE A 16 6.74 11.18 -8.85
CA PHE A 16 5.36 11.17 -8.39
C PHE A 16 4.41 11.43 -9.56
N ASP A 17 3.30 10.70 -9.58
CA ASP A 17 2.26 10.83 -10.61
C ASP A 17 1.21 11.88 -10.24
N SER A 18 1.13 12.26 -8.96
CA SER A 18 0.28 13.33 -8.44
C SER A 18 0.98 14.24 -7.42
N ASP A 19 0.43 15.44 -7.19
CA ASP A 19 0.91 16.32 -6.10
C ASP A 19 0.57 15.73 -4.72
N THR A 20 -0.55 15.01 -4.62
CA THR A 20 -0.96 14.25 -3.43
C THR A 20 0.14 13.28 -2.99
N GLU A 21 0.68 12.47 -3.90
CA GLU A 21 1.80 11.58 -3.60
C GLU A 21 3.04 12.34 -3.13
N ARG A 22 3.39 13.45 -3.81
CA ARG A 22 4.54 14.28 -3.42
C ARG A 22 4.37 14.83 -2.00
N ARG A 23 3.18 15.34 -1.66
CA ARG A 23 2.86 15.85 -0.31
C ARG A 23 2.86 14.73 0.72
N PHE A 24 2.34 13.55 0.38
CA PHE A 24 2.40 12.39 1.27
C PHE A 24 3.85 11.97 1.53
N ALA A 25 4.73 11.99 0.53
CA ALA A 25 6.16 11.71 0.69
C ALA A 25 6.86 12.67 1.67
N VAL A 26 6.42 13.92 1.81
CA VAL A 26 6.93 14.85 2.85
C VAL A 26 6.61 14.34 4.25
N ILE A 27 5.41 13.82 4.47
CA ILE A 27 4.99 13.21 5.73
C ILE A 27 5.83 11.96 6.01
N LEU A 28 6.02 11.10 4.99
CA LEU A 28 6.83 9.89 5.10
C LEU A 28 8.29 10.18 5.44
N GLU A 29 8.90 11.17 4.77
CA GLU A 29 10.27 11.57 5.03
C GLU A 29 10.46 12.08 6.47
N ARG A 30 9.44 12.74 7.03
CA ARG A 30 9.46 13.20 8.43
C ARG A 30 9.25 12.06 9.42
N ASP A 31 8.25 11.21 9.21
CA ASP A 31 7.72 10.31 10.25
C ASP A 31 8.19 8.84 10.11
N ALA A 32 8.57 8.39 8.92
CA ALA A 32 9.03 7.03 8.70
C ALA A 32 10.49 6.83 9.16
N GLN A 33 10.90 5.57 9.28
CA GLN A 33 12.31 5.18 9.30
C GLN A 33 12.84 5.00 7.87
N LYS A 34 12.05 4.34 7.03
CA LYS A 34 12.34 4.10 5.60
C LYS A 34 11.04 4.15 4.81
N TRP A 35 11.12 4.57 3.55
CA TRP A 35 9.99 4.47 2.64
C TRP A 35 10.45 4.35 1.18
N PHE A 36 9.59 3.87 0.29
CA PHE A 36 9.84 3.86 -1.15
C PHE A 36 8.55 3.70 -1.94
N LYS A 37 8.58 4.04 -3.24
CA LYS A 37 7.55 3.61 -4.20
C LYS A 37 7.98 2.27 -4.82
N PRO A 38 7.22 1.17 -4.67
CA PRO A 38 7.59 -0.11 -5.24
C PRO A 38 7.68 -0.12 -6.77
N ALA A 39 8.50 -1.04 -7.27
CA ALA A 39 8.63 -1.34 -8.69
C ALA A 39 7.88 -2.63 -9.05
N LYS A 40 7.58 -2.75 -10.35
CA LYS A 40 6.97 -3.95 -10.93
C LYS A 40 7.75 -5.21 -10.56
N GLY A 41 7.05 -6.26 -10.15
CA GLY A 41 7.57 -7.57 -9.76
C GLY A 41 8.06 -7.69 -8.31
N GLN A 42 8.11 -6.59 -7.53
CA GLN A 42 8.62 -6.63 -6.15
C GLN A 42 7.65 -7.30 -5.17
N PHE A 43 6.34 -7.05 -5.33
CA PHE A 43 5.30 -7.57 -4.43
C PHE A 43 4.42 -8.63 -5.08
N GLN A 44 4.34 -8.65 -6.43
CA GLN A 44 3.57 -9.65 -7.18
C GLN A 44 2.10 -9.73 -6.72
N ILE A 45 1.49 -8.58 -6.44
CA ILE A 45 0.06 -8.49 -6.09
C ILE A 45 -0.72 -8.39 -7.40
N TYR A 46 -1.75 -9.21 -7.57
CA TYR A 46 -2.54 -9.21 -8.79
C TYR A 46 -4.03 -9.10 -8.51
N TYR A 47 -4.73 -8.32 -9.33
CA TYR A 47 -6.18 -8.15 -9.28
C TYR A 47 -6.79 -8.41 -10.66
N LYS A 48 -8.08 -8.74 -10.69
CA LYS A 48 -8.84 -8.94 -11.93
C LYS A 48 -9.39 -7.61 -12.42
N GLN A 49 -9.21 -7.32 -13.71
CA GLN A 49 -9.85 -6.21 -14.40
C GLN A 49 -10.46 -6.72 -15.71
N GLY A 50 -11.76 -7.01 -15.69
CA GLY A 50 -12.41 -7.71 -16.80
C GLY A 50 -11.84 -9.12 -16.99
N ALA A 51 -11.39 -9.44 -18.20
CA ALA A 51 -10.75 -10.72 -18.52
C ALA A 51 -9.24 -10.74 -18.18
N ASP A 52 -8.65 -9.58 -17.90
CA ASP A 52 -7.21 -9.45 -17.65
C ASP A 52 -6.87 -9.59 -16.16
N GLN A 53 -5.68 -10.14 -15.89
CA GLN A 53 -5.04 -10.07 -14.58
C GLN A 53 -3.93 -9.01 -14.64
N LYS A 54 -4.06 -7.96 -13.82
CA LYS A 54 -3.07 -6.88 -13.76
C LYS A 54 -2.34 -6.88 -12.44
N GLU A 55 -1.08 -6.49 -12.49
CA GLU A 55 -0.28 -6.27 -11.30
C GLU A 55 -0.70 -4.96 -10.63
N TYR A 56 -0.95 -5.04 -9.32
CA TYR A 56 -1.12 -3.89 -8.46
C TYR A 56 0.21 -3.53 -7.82
N ILE A 57 0.61 -2.28 -7.99
CA ILE A 57 1.78 -1.68 -7.38
C ILE A 57 1.26 -0.56 -6.47
N PRO A 58 1.36 -0.67 -5.14
CA PRO A 58 0.88 0.38 -4.25
C PRO A 58 1.74 1.63 -4.43
N ASP A 59 1.18 2.80 -4.12
CA ASP A 59 1.92 4.05 -4.20
C ASP A 59 3.17 4.06 -3.32
N PHE A 60 3.08 3.57 -2.08
CA PHE A 60 4.15 3.63 -1.09
C PHE A 60 4.24 2.36 -0.24
N VAL A 61 5.47 2.03 0.16
CA VAL A 61 5.78 1.13 1.27
C VAL A 61 6.60 1.90 2.29
N VAL A 62 6.22 1.77 3.56
CA VAL A 62 6.74 2.60 4.66
C VAL A 62 7.06 1.71 5.84
N GLU A 63 8.22 1.89 6.45
CA GLU A 63 8.60 1.24 7.70
C GLU A 63 8.75 2.31 8.78
N ASN A 64 8.10 2.11 9.94
CA ASN A 64 8.38 2.88 11.16
C ASN A 64 8.74 1.94 12.32
N GLY A 65 8.84 2.45 13.56
CA GLY A 65 9.19 1.65 14.73
C GLY A 65 8.24 0.49 15.03
N ASP A 66 6.97 0.62 14.65
CA ASP A 66 5.88 -0.25 15.11
C ASP A 66 5.37 -1.21 14.02
N PHE A 67 5.34 -0.76 12.76
CA PHE A 67 4.70 -1.47 11.65
C PHE A 67 5.34 -1.17 10.29
N ILE A 68 4.95 -1.97 9.29
CA ILE A 68 5.15 -1.70 7.87
C ILE A 68 3.80 -1.36 7.24
N LEU A 69 3.73 -0.26 6.49
CA LEU A 69 2.54 0.17 5.78
C LEU A 69 2.71 -0.03 4.28
N MET A 70 1.69 -0.58 3.64
CA MET A 70 1.39 -0.29 2.24
C MET A 70 0.36 0.83 2.20
N ALA A 71 0.63 1.89 1.45
CA ALA A 71 -0.30 3.02 1.32
C ALA A 71 -0.57 3.31 -0.15
N GLU A 72 -1.85 3.56 -0.45
CA GLU A 72 -2.35 4.01 -1.74
C GLU A 72 -3.10 5.33 -1.53
N THR A 73 -2.81 6.33 -2.36
CA THR A 73 -3.57 7.59 -2.37
C THR A 73 -4.55 7.61 -3.54
N LYS A 74 -5.79 8.03 -3.31
CA LYS A 74 -6.80 8.02 -4.37
C LYS A 74 -7.76 9.19 -4.34
N ALA A 75 -8.18 9.64 -5.53
CA ALA A 75 -9.21 10.66 -5.66
C ALA A 75 -10.48 10.21 -4.92
N ARG A 76 -11.13 11.12 -4.17
CA ARG A 76 -12.28 10.77 -3.33
C ARG A 76 -13.43 10.17 -4.15
N ALA A 77 -13.66 10.71 -5.35
CA ALA A 77 -14.67 10.22 -6.28
C ALA A 77 -14.41 8.77 -6.75
N ASP A 78 -13.16 8.34 -6.79
CA ASP A 78 -12.76 7.01 -7.27
C ASP A 78 -12.70 5.98 -6.15
N MET A 79 -12.82 6.39 -4.89
CA MET A 79 -12.67 5.52 -3.73
C MET A 79 -13.59 4.30 -3.81
N GLN A 80 -14.78 4.43 -4.37
CA GLN A 80 -15.76 3.34 -4.52
C GLN A 80 -15.79 2.72 -5.92
N SER A 81 -14.85 3.10 -6.78
CA SER A 81 -14.77 2.52 -8.12
C SER A 81 -14.44 1.02 -8.03
N PRO A 82 -15.01 0.17 -8.91
CA PRO A 82 -14.74 -1.27 -8.89
C PRO A 82 -13.24 -1.60 -9.00
N GLU A 83 -12.49 -0.84 -9.78
CA GLU A 83 -11.05 -1.05 -9.92
C GLU A 83 -10.29 -0.75 -8.63
N VAL A 84 -10.62 0.34 -7.93
CA VAL A 84 -9.96 0.70 -6.66
C VAL A 84 -10.30 -0.32 -5.57
N GLN A 85 -11.56 -0.79 -5.51
CA GLN A 85 -11.94 -1.84 -4.58
C GLN A 85 -11.22 -3.16 -4.88
N ALA A 86 -11.15 -3.59 -6.14
CA ALA A 86 -10.43 -4.82 -6.52
C ALA A 86 -8.94 -4.77 -6.17
N LYS A 87 -8.28 -3.62 -6.36
CA LYS A 87 -6.89 -3.39 -5.91
C LYS A 87 -6.77 -3.46 -4.38
N ALA A 88 -7.68 -2.80 -3.68
CA ALA A 88 -7.69 -2.76 -2.23
C ALA A 88 -7.91 -4.17 -1.63
N GLU A 89 -8.79 -4.98 -2.21
CA GLU A 89 -9.01 -6.37 -1.82
C GLU A 89 -7.77 -7.24 -2.05
N ALA A 90 -7.12 -7.12 -3.22
CA ALA A 90 -5.90 -7.85 -3.53
C ALA A 90 -4.76 -7.47 -2.57
N ALA A 91 -4.58 -6.18 -2.29
CA ALA A 91 -3.63 -5.68 -1.31
C ALA A 91 -3.96 -6.19 0.09
N ALA A 92 -5.25 -6.21 0.44
CA ALA A 92 -5.75 -6.64 1.74
C ALA A 92 -5.50 -8.13 2.01
N ALA A 93 -5.62 -8.96 0.96
CA ALA A 93 -5.31 -10.38 1.03
C ALA A 93 -3.79 -10.61 1.15
N TRP A 94 -3.00 -9.87 0.36
CA TRP A 94 -1.54 -9.99 0.38
C TRP A 94 -0.94 -9.59 1.73
N TYR A 95 -1.34 -8.45 2.31
CA TYR A 95 -0.74 -8.01 3.57
C TYR A 95 -1.07 -8.94 4.73
N ARG A 96 -2.21 -9.65 4.72
CA ARG A 96 -2.48 -10.65 5.77
C ARG A 96 -1.46 -11.76 5.77
N GLN A 97 -1.15 -12.30 4.59
CA GLN A 97 -0.13 -13.34 4.46
C GLN A 97 1.23 -12.83 4.95
N ALA A 98 1.57 -11.58 4.61
CA ALA A 98 2.78 -10.93 5.09
C ALA A 98 2.77 -10.68 6.61
N ALA A 99 1.64 -10.27 7.18
CA ALA A 99 1.46 -10.03 8.61
C ALA A 99 1.54 -11.34 9.40
N ASP A 100 0.85 -12.40 8.97
CA ASP A 100 0.89 -13.73 9.58
C ASP A 100 2.32 -14.27 9.58
N TYR A 101 3.02 -14.15 8.44
CA TYR A 101 4.42 -14.53 8.35
C TYR A 101 5.30 -13.71 9.29
N ALA A 102 5.11 -12.38 9.35
CA ALA A 102 5.89 -11.51 10.23
C ALA A 102 5.69 -11.87 11.70
N VAL A 103 4.45 -12.08 12.15
CA VAL A 103 4.15 -12.50 13.53
C VAL A 103 4.85 -13.81 13.87
N GLN A 104 4.82 -14.79 12.96
CA GLN A 104 5.49 -16.09 13.15
C GLN A 104 7.02 -15.96 13.27
N HIS A 105 7.63 -14.92 12.70
CA HIS A 105 9.08 -14.77 12.62
C HIS A 105 9.60 -13.53 13.39
N GLY A 106 8.80 -12.94 14.28
CA GLY A 106 9.19 -11.78 15.08
C GLY A 106 9.40 -10.48 14.29
N GLY A 107 8.84 -10.39 13.09
CA GLY A 107 8.83 -9.21 12.24
C GLY A 107 7.75 -8.19 12.65
N LYS A 108 7.82 -7.01 12.03
CA LYS A 108 6.82 -5.94 12.21
C LYS A 108 5.49 -6.30 11.53
N ALA A 109 4.38 -5.89 12.13
CA ALA A 109 3.05 -6.07 11.55
C ALA A 109 2.91 -5.28 10.24
N TRP A 110 2.16 -5.83 9.28
CA TRP A 110 1.83 -5.16 8.03
C TRP A 110 0.42 -4.57 8.10
N LEU A 111 0.25 -3.35 7.61
CA LEU A 111 -1.06 -2.70 7.46
C LEU A 111 -1.21 -2.18 6.02
N TYR A 112 -2.45 -2.09 5.54
CA TYR A 112 -2.78 -1.50 4.25
C TYR A 112 -3.72 -0.31 4.42
N LEU A 113 -3.32 0.85 3.87
CA LEU A 113 -4.08 2.10 3.91
C LEU A 113 -4.55 2.48 2.50
N LEU A 114 -5.84 2.82 2.37
CA LEU A 114 -6.40 3.46 1.18
C LEU A 114 -6.85 4.88 1.54
N ILE A 115 -6.04 5.88 1.18
CA ILE A 115 -6.14 7.25 1.68
C ILE A 115 -6.80 8.15 0.62
N PRO A 116 -7.92 8.82 0.93
CA PRO A 116 -8.47 9.85 0.06
C PRO A 116 -7.49 11.02 -0.11
N HIS A 117 -7.31 11.50 -1.34
CA HIS A 117 -6.31 12.53 -1.66
C HIS A 117 -6.48 13.84 -0.86
N ASP A 118 -7.71 14.22 -0.55
CA ASP A 118 -8.08 15.42 0.20
C ASP A 118 -7.88 15.27 1.71
N GLU A 119 -7.50 14.07 2.18
CA GLU A 119 -7.04 13.85 3.55
C GLU A 119 -5.53 14.07 3.69
N VAL A 120 -4.78 14.20 2.59
CA VAL A 120 -3.33 14.41 2.65
C VAL A 120 -3.02 15.87 2.94
N ASP A 121 -2.58 16.12 4.16
CA ASP A 121 -2.12 17.42 4.66
C ASP A 121 -0.78 17.24 5.37
N GLU A 122 0.21 18.06 5.04
CA GLU A 122 1.59 17.95 5.53
C GLU A 122 1.70 18.24 7.05
N ALA A 123 0.70 18.90 7.65
CA ALA A 123 0.59 19.09 9.09
C ALA A 123 0.18 17.82 9.84
N LYS A 124 -0.46 16.84 9.18
CA LYS A 124 -0.83 15.56 9.78
C LYS A 124 0.38 14.66 9.99
N ARG A 125 0.28 13.73 10.94
CA ARG A 125 1.26 12.68 11.21
C ARG A 125 0.90 11.38 10.53
N LEU A 126 1.87 10.51 10.29
CA LEU A 126 1.64 9.18 9.71
C LEU A 126 0.57 8.39 10.46
N ALA A 127 0.55 8.47 11.80
CA ALA A 127 -0.45 7.81 12.64
C ALA A 127 -1.89 8.28 12.39
N ASP A 128 -2.11 9.52 11.93
CA ASP A 128 -3.45 10.06 11.68
C ASP A 128 -4.15 9.33 10.53
N PHE A 129 -3.39 8.70 9.63
CA PHE A 129 -3.89 7.97 8.48
C PHE A 129 -4.27 6.52 8.80
N LEU A 130 -3.96 6.02 10.00
CA LEU A 130 -4.33 4.65 10.41
C LEU A 130 -5.85 4.41 10.43
N ARG A 131 -6.65 5.47 10.55
CA ARG A 131 -8.12 5.41 10.39
C ARG A 131 -8.58 4.95 9.00
N PHE A 132 -7.70 4.99 7.99
CA PHE A 132 -7.96 4.53 6.63
C PHE A 132 -7.49 3.10 6.37
N GLU A 133 -7.15 2.36 7.43
CA GLU A 133 -6.80 0.96 7.32
C GLU A 133 -7.94 0.15 6.68
N LYS A 134 -7.58 -0.62 5.65
CA LYS A 134 -8.47 -1.59 5.03
C LYS A 134 -8.21 -2.95 5.64
N LYS A 135 -9.12 -3.37 6.53
CA LYS A 135 -9.24 -4.77 6.91
C LYS A 135 -9.83 -5.50 5.71
N GLY A 136 -9.10 -6.44 5.13
CA GLY A 136 -9.76 -7.34 4.20
C GLY A 136 -10.62 -8.36 4.93
N GLU A 137 -11.58 -8.90 4.22
CA GLU A 137 -12.39 -10.02 4.67
C GLU A 137 -11.64 -11.34 4.42
N ALA A 138 -11.94 -12.37 5.23
CA ALA A 138 -11.34 -13.68 5.10
C ALA A 138 -11.60 -14.25 3.69
N VAL A 139 -10.59 -14.21 2.83
CA VAL A 139 -10.64 -14.93 1.56
C VAL A 139 -10.47 -16.40 1.92
N GLN A 140 -11.56 -17.18 1.87
CA GLN A 140 -11.45 -18.63 1.79
C GLN A 140 -10.69 -18.92 0.50
N ILE A 141 -9.40 -19.24 0.61
CA ILE A 141 -8.65 -19.81 -0.50
C ILE A 141 -9.12 -21.27 -0.58
N PRO A 142 -9.85 -21.69 -1.64
CA PRO A 142 -10.20 -23.08 -1.78
C PRO A 142 -8.93 -23.92 -1.86
N CYS A 143 -8.94 -25.04 -1.13
CA CYS A 143 -7.84 -25.99 -1.07
C CYS A 143 -7.43 -26.41 -2.50
N PRO A 144 -6.12 -26.54 -2.81
CA PRO A 144 -5.66 -26.91 -4.15
C PRO A 144 -6.22 -28.23 -4.70
N SER A 145 -6.87 -29.06 -3.87
CA SER A 145 -7.46 -30.34 -4.25
C SER A 145 -8.76 -30.23 -5.07
N GLU A 146 -9.35 -29.05 -5.26
CA GLU A 146 -10.61 -28.89 -6.00
C GLU A 146 -10.44 -28.47 -7.47
N ARG A 147 -9.20 -28.39 -7.99
CA ARG A 147 -8.93 -27.98 -9.37
C ARG A 147 -8.80 -29.12 -10.40
N LEU A 148 -9.24 -30.33 -10.04
CA LEU A 148 -9.35 -31.47 -10.95
C LEU A 148 -10.63 -32.26 -10.65
N LYS A 149 -11.75 -31.80 -11.22
CA LYS A 149 -12.88 -32.64 -11.61
C LYS A 149 -13.42 -32.12 -12.93
#